data_AF-A0A493TQB4-F1
#
_entry.id   AF-A0A493TQB4-F1
#
_cell.length_a   1.000
_cell.length_b   1.000
_cell.length_c   1.000
_cell.angle_alpha   90.00
_cell.angle_beta   90.00
_cell.angle_gamma   90.00
#
_symmetry.space_group_name_H-M   'P 1'
#
loop_
_entity.id
_entity.type
_entity.pdbx_description
1 polymer ?
#
loop_
_entity_poly.entity_id
_entity_poly.type
_entity_poly.pdbx_seq_one_letter_code
_entity_poly.pdbx_strand_id
1 'polypeptide(L)'
;MPPLHQHLSSWEQVVDLMYSMRLGEKPRPPEQDEAAVRKFRSVPPSWSYEHDMELGRFLYDHSERSLQSRDCIKEHIYSVEVSSQAEGYKACHLTDNQAETFWESNGPVGEHWVRLNMKKGAIVKKLWLTLAVQIHSYIPRKVAVYGGTPNNLQHLRTVLINENSFQDVCILRDMKTHLPVLEIRILECRDQGCDVRLRGIKIKSFWEWELNLNADMFQPERLVRYPLLEGMDADVLYRRAVLIQRFVQLLDSVLWYLIPISEESIGTFNVLRSMKPFLLLSEQGSALITQCLQSSESSPPASMPKLYINRQLARAHRAHPQLDPSGKNTVFTQVRWHPAGRLPRRHRSASLHLSPLPSWCSPAGVRKPGALREDQGALGLQVGFQLCLLGHHLPERECKCCKRGFATGLSCPHRWPRNYIQWWECDFTMEGIVDNGGGFRDSLSDISEELCPSSGDVPVPLPFFVRTPNQGNNSSDARDMYVPNPSCKDFAKYKWIGQLMGAALRSKEILALSLPGLVWKQLAGEEVIWSKDFAAVDAELVSAAGAVPCAPTAAPALP
;
A
#
# COMPACT_ATOMS: atom_id res chain seq x y z
N MET A 1 -17.17 -16.44 -49.79
CA MET A 1 -16.03 -15.91 -49.00
C MET A 1 -15.31 -17.09 -48.39
N PRO A 2 -13.99 -17.25 -48.55
CA PRO A 2 -13.26 -18.29 -47.82
C PRO A 2 -13.25 -17.94 -46.32
N PRO A 3 -13.18 -18.93 -45.42
CA PRO A 3 -13.08 -18.64 -43.99
C PRO A 3 -11.73 -17.96 -43.74
N LEU A 4 -11.77 -16.78 -43.11
CA LEU A 4 -10.58 -16.16 -42.52
C LEU A 4 -10.02 -17.15 -41.50
N HIS A 5 -8.93 -17.83 -41.85
CA HIS A 5 -8.12 -18.55 -40.87
C HIS A 5 -7.59 -17.50 -39.87
N GLN A 6 -8.28 -17.34 -38.74
CA GLN A 6 -7.75 -16.60 -37.60
C GLN A 6 -6.54 -17.38 -37.08
N HIS A 7 -5.35 -16.89 -37.41
CA HIS A 7 -4.11 -17.41 -36.85
C HIS A 7 -4.10 -17.06 -35.36
N LEU A 8 -4.27 -18.06 -34.49
CA LEU A 8 -4.18 -17.87 -33.05
C LEU A 8 -2.71 -17.59 -32.71
N SER A 9 -2.43 -16.42 -32.14
CA SER A 9 -1.06 -15.95 -31.86
C SER A 9 -0.76 -15.78 -30.38
N SER A 10 -1.75 -15.99 -29.50
CA SER A 10 -1.61 -15.81 -28.06
C SER A 10 -2.28 -16.92 -27.26
N TRP A 11 -1.86 -17.12 -26.01
CA TRP A 11 -2.39 -18.17 -25.15
C TRP A 11 -3.83 -17.86 -24.69
N GLU A 12 -4.18 -16.58 -24.55
CA GLU A 12 -5.52 -16.08 -24.22
C GLU A 12 -6.54 -16.52 -25.29
N GLN A 13 -6.18 -16.35 -26.56
CA GLN A 13 -7.05 -16.75 -27.67
C GLN A 13 -7.29 -18.27 -27.70
N VAL A 14 -6.29 -19.06 -27.28
CA VAL A 14 -6.42 -20.51 -27.13
C VAL A 14 -7.36 -20.85 -25.96
N VAL A 15 -7.24 -20.16 -24.82
CA VAL A 15 -8.16 -20.32 -23.68
C VAL A 15 -9.59 -19.96 -24.09
N ASP A 16 -9.80 -18.81 -24.73
CA ASP A 16 -11.11 -18.41 -25.23
C ASP A 16 -11.69 -19.45 -26.20
N LEU A 17 -10.91 -19.94 -27.16
CA LEU A 17 -11.37 -20.96 -28.10
C LEU A 17 -11.79 -22.26 -27.38
N MET A 18 -10.98 -22.70 -26.41
CA MET A 18 -11.22 -23.95 -25.69
C MET A 18 -12.44 -23.87 -24.76
N TYR A 19 -12.55 -22.78 -23.98
CA TYR A 19 -13.49 -22.69 -22.87
C TYR A 19 -14.72 -21.81 -23.15
N SER A 20 -14.75 -21.02 -24.23
CA SER A 20 -15.97 -20.29 -24.61
C SER A 20 -17.03 -21.22 -25.21
N MET A 21 -18.29 -20.92 -24.88
CA MET A 21 -19.45 -21.49 -25.56
C MET A 21 -19.65 -20.77 -26.90
N ARG A 22 -19.67 -21.50 -28.01
CA ARG A 22 -19.88 -20.94 -29.36
C ARG A 22 -20.94 -21.74 -30.09
N LEU A 23 -21.77 -21.04 -30.86
CA LEU A 23 -22.69 -21.66 -31.82
C LEU A 23 -21.95 -21.91 -33.13
N GLY A 24 -21.94 -23.16 -33.61
CA GLY A 24 -21.29 -23.57 -34.86
C GLY A 24 -20.00 -24.39 -34.67
N GLU A 25 -19.29 -24.65 -35.77
CA GLU A 25 -18.07 -25.46 -35.79
C GLU A 25 -16.90 -24.71 -35.13
N LYS A 26 -16.24 -25.35 -34.15
CA LYS A 26 -15.10 -24.74 -33.44
C LYS A 26 -13.85 -24.77 -34.33
N PRO A 27 -13.13 -23.63 -34.47
CA PRO A 27 -11.81 -23.61 -35.09
C PRO A 27 -10.88 -24.65 -34.45
N ARG A 28 -10.02 -25.29 -35.25
CA ARG A 28 -8.98 -26.17 -34.71
C ARG A 28 -7.86 -25.30 -34.11
N PRO A 29 -7.47 -25.54 -32.85
CA PRO A 29 -6.33 -24.84 -32.28
C PRO A 29 -5.03 -25.24 -32.98
N PRO A 30 -3.98 -24.40 -32.95
CA PRO A 30 -2.65 -24.76 -33.42
C PRO A 30 -2.10 -25.97 -32.65
N GLU A 31 -1.16 -26.69 -33.27
CA GLU A 31 -0.47 -27.80 -32.61
C GLU A 31 0.26 -27.31 -31.35
N GLN A 32 0.07 -28.06 -30.25
CA GLN A 32 0.67 -27.72 -28.96
C GLN A 32 2.10 -28.22 -28.86
N ASP A 33 2.97 -27.43 -28.22
CA ASP A 33 4.28 -27.91 -27.79
C ASP A 33 4.10 -28.79 -26.55
N GLU A 34 4.02 -30.10 -26.77
CA GLU A 34 3.86 -31.11 -25.71
C GLU A 34 4.97 -31.07 -24.66
N ALA A 35 6.20 -30.71 -25.06
CA ALA A 35 7.32 -30.63 -24.13
C ALA A 35 7.17 -29.41 -23.20
N ALA A 36 6.79 -28.25 -23.75
CA ALA A 36 6.50 -27.07 -22.96
C ALA A 36 5.29 -27.30 -22.03
N VAL A 37 4.20 -27.90 -22.53
CA VAL A 37 3.01 -28.22 -21.72
C VAL A 37 3.37 -29.14 -20.56
N ARG A 38 4.19 -30.18 -20.78
CA ARG A 38 4.66 -31.06 -19.71
C ARG A 38 5.47 -30.31 -18.64
N LYS A 39 6.35 -29.39 -19.05
CA LYS A 39 7.13 -28.56 -18.12
C LYS A 39 6.28 -27.61 -17.28
N PHE A 40 5.20 -27.07 -17.84
CA PHE A 40 4.26 -26.24 -17.09
C PHE A 40 3.35 -27.06 -16.17
N ARG A 41 2.99 -28.28 -16.57
CA ARG A 41 2.18 -29.19 -15.75
C ARG A 41 2.96 -29.90 -14.64
N SER A 42 4.28 -29.99 -14.76
CA SER A 42 5.11 -30.63 -13.72
C SER A 42 5.12 -29.80 -12.45
N VAL A 43 4.70 -30.40 -11.34
CA VAL A 43 4.72 -29.81 -10.00
C VAL A 43 5.64 -30.68 -9.13
N PRO A 44 6.67 -30.10 -8.47
CA PRO A 44 7.51 -30.87 -7.55
C PRO A 44 6.67 -31.52 -6.44
N PRO A 45 7.02 -32.73 -5.96
CA PRO A 45 6.26 -33.40 -4.90
C PRO A 45 6.18 -32.62 -3.58
N SER A 46 7.17 -31.76 -3.31
CA SER A 46 7.19 -30.87 -2.15
C SER A 46 6.33 -29.61 -2.31
N TRP A 47 5.82 -29.33 -3.51
CA TRP A 47 5.14 -28.08 -3.82
C TRP A 47 3.65 -28.14 -3.45
N SER A 48 3.23 -27.20 -2.61
CA SER A 48 1.85 -27.05 -2.15
C SER A 48 1.26 -25.70 -2.57
N TYR A 49 -0.02 -25.45 -2.26
CA TYR A 49 -0.66 -24.16 -2.51
C TYR A 49 0.02 -23.01 -1.73
N GLU A 50 0.55 -23.30 -0.55
CA GLU A 50 1.30 -22.34 0.27
C GLU A 50 2.55 -21.82 -0.45
N HIS A 51 3.19 -22.65 -1.28
CA HIS A 51 4.32 -22.23 -2.11
C HIS A 51 3.87 -21.26 -3.20
N ASP A 52 2.70 -21.48 -3.83
CA ASP A 52 2.15 -20.52 -4.79
C ASP A 52 1.75 -19.20 -4.12
N MET A 53 1.22 -19.25 -2.90
CA MET A 53 0.91 -18.04 -2.13
C MET A 53 2.17 -17.24 -1.81
N GLU A 54 3.23 -17.91 -1.37
CA GLU A 54 4.51 -17.26 -1.06
C GLU A 54 5.18 -16.71 -2.33
N LEU A 55 5.13 -17.45 -3.43
CA LEU A 55 5.58 -16.96 -4.74
C LEU A 55 4.76 -15.76 -5.21
N GLY A 56 3.44 -15.75 -5.01
CA GLY A 56 2.57 -14.60 -5.28
C GLY A 56 2.98 -13.37 -4.47
N ARG A 57 3.30 -13.55 -3.17
CA ARG A 57 3.82 -12.47 -2.31
C ARG A 57 5.18 -11.95 -2.80
N PHE A 58 6.11 -12.84 -3.15
CA PHE A 58 7.39 -12.47 -3.74
C PHE A 58 7.21 -11.61 -4.99
N LEU A 59 6.34 -12.02 -5.91
CA LEU A 59 6.05 -11.29 -7.15
C LEU A 59 5.45 -9.91 -6.87
N TYR A 60 4.59 -9.79 -5.86
CA TYR A 60 4.01 -8.51 -5.45
C TYR A 60 5.05 -7.57 -4.84
N ASP A 61 5.87 -8.07 -3.92
CA ASP A 61 6.94 -7.27 -3.32
C ASP A 61 7.98 -6.84 -4.37
N HIS A 62 8.24 -7.69 -5.37
CA HIS A 62 9.09 -7.36 -6.50
C HIS A 62 8.48 -6.27 -7.39
N SER A 63 7.17 -6.34 -7.66
CA SER A 63 6.48 -5.34 -8.48
C SER A 63 6.38 -3.98 -7.77
N GLU A 64 6.08 -3.95 -6.47
CA GLU A 64 6.08 -2.72 -5.65
C GLU A 64 7.45 -2.05 -5.59
N ARG A 65 8.54 -2.83 -5.44
CA ARG A 65 9.91 -2.28 -5.49
C ARG A 65 10.25 -1.71 -6.86
N SER A 66 9.82 -2.35 -7.95
CA SER A 66 9.98 -1.80 -9.30
C SER A 66 9.12 -0.54 -9.50
N LEU A 67 7.93 -0.47 -8.90
CA LEU A 67 7.07 0.72 -8.92
C LEU A 67 7.69 1.90 -8.16
N GLN A 68 8.42 1.64 -7.07
CA GLN A 68 9.20 2.65 -6.33
C GLN A 68 10.50 3.04 -7.08
N SER A 69 11.06 2.15 -7.90
CA SER A 69 12.24 2.36 -8.76
C SER A 69 11.93 3.07 -10.10
N ARG A 70 10.68 3.54 -10.29
CA ARG A 70 10.14 4.12 -11.55
C ARG A 70 10.90 5.31 -12.17
N ASP A 71 11.88 5.86 -11.48
CA ASP A 71 12.74 6.94 -11.99
C ASP A 71 14.10 6.45 -12.53
N CYS A 72 14.40 5.15 -12.45
CA CYS A 72 15.67 4.61 -12.95
C CYS A 72 15.56 4.16 -14.41
N ILE A 73 16.05 4.98 -15.36
CA ILE A 73 16.11 4.65 -16.78
C ILE A 73 16.78 3.30 -17.08
N LYS A 74 17.72 2.84 -16.23
CA LYS A 74 18.41 1.54 -16.36
C LYS A 74 17.48 0.34 -16.24
N GLU A 75 16.30 0.51 -15.64
CA GLU A 75 15.29 -0.56 -15.62
C GLU A 75 14.58 -0.72 -16.96
N HIS A 76 14.60 0.28 -17.85
CA HIS A 76 13.87 0.28 -19.11
C HIS A 76 14.73 -0.04 -20.34
N ILE A 77 16.06 0.10 -20.24
CA ILE A 77 17.00 -0.07 -21.36
C ILE A 77 18.09 -1.09 -21.01
N TYR A 78 18.63 -1.78 -22.01
CA TYR A 78 19.82 -2.64 -21.91
C TYR A 78 21.11 -1.83 -22.01
N SER A 79 21.13 -0.82 -22.90
CA SER A 79 22.29 0.03 -23.13
C SER A 79 21.89 1.37 -23.72
N VAL A 80 22.80 2.34 -23.57
CA VAL A 80 22.74 3.66 -24.21
C VAL A 80 24.01 3.83 -25.05
N GLU A 81 23.83 4.29 -26.28
CA GLU A 81 24.89 4.60 -27.23
C GLU A 81 24.75 6.06 -27.68
N VAL A 82 25.86 6.69 -28.04
CA VAL A 82 25.92 8.09 -28.49
C VAL A 82 26.78 8.20 -29.73
N SER A 83 26.52 9.20 -30.56
CA SER A 83 27.27 9.44 -31.81
C SER A 83 28.75 9.77 -31.55
N SER A 84 29.00 10.57 -30.52
CA SER A 84 30.32 11.06 -30.13
C SER A 84 30.31 11.45 -28.66
N GLN A 85 31.49 11.66 -28.06
CA GLN A 85 31.61 12.15 -26.69
C GLN A 85 32.89 12.95 -26.50
N ALA A 86 32.81 14.07 -25.79
CA ALA A 86 33.96 14.82 -25.31
C ALA A 86 34.65 14.13 -24.12
N GLU A 87 35.93 14.45 -23.89
CA GLU A 87 36.71 13.83 -22.81
C GLU A 87 36.10 14.16 -21.45
N GLY A 88 35.80 13.12 -20.66
CA GLY A 88 35.14 13.27 -19.36
C GLY A 88 33.62 13.36 -19.38
N TYR A 89 32.96 13.55 -20.54
CA TYR A 89 31.50 13.72 -20.65
C TYR A 89 30.82 12.53 -21.36
N LYS A 90 30.78 11.38 -20.67
CA LYS A 90 30.44 10.08 -21.26
C LYS A 90 28.94 9.81 -21.36
N ALA A 91 28.56 8.88 -22.24
CA ALA A 91 27.18 8.40 -22.41
C ALA A 91 26.52 7.91 -21.11
N CYS A 92 27.29 7.37 -20.16
CA CYS A 92 26.73 6.90 -18.88
C CYS A 92 26.09 8.02 -18.06
N HIS A 93 26.52 9.27 -18.23
CA HIS A 93 25.94 10.43 -17.55
C HIS A 93 24.50 10.71 -17.97
N LEU A 94 24.07 10.23 -19.15
CA LEU A 94 22.66 10.34 -19.56
C LEU A 94 21.71 9.53 -18.66
N THR A 95 22.25 8.60 -17.86
CA THR A 95 21.48 7.56 -17.15
C THR A 95 21.83 7.44 -15.65
N ASP A 96 22.69 8.30 -15.13
CA ASP A 96 23.17 8.24 -13.74
C ASP A 96 22.24 8.97 -12.74
N ASN A 97 21.28 9.74 -13.24
CA ASN A 97 20.34 10.57 -12.48
C ASN A 97 21.02 11.59 -11.56
N GLN A 98 22.23 12.03 -11.90
CA GLN A 98 22.95 13.05 -11.14
C GLN A 98 22.65 14.46 -11.70
N ALA A 99 22.64 15.46 -10.82
CA ALA A 99 22.36 16.84 -11.23
C ALA A 99 23.57 17.54 -11.89
N GLU A 100 24.78 17.11 -11.53
CA GLU A 100 26.04 17.78 -11.87
C GLU A 100 26.78 17.15 -13.06
N THR A 101 26.30 16.02 -13.57
CA THR A 101 26.92 15.32 -14.72
C THR A 101 26.11 15.58 -15.99
N PHE A 102 26.78 15.52 -17.13
CA PHE A 102 26.15 15.60 -18.45
C PHE A 102 26.97 14.85 -19.48
N TRP A 103 26.32 14.47 -20.57
CA TRP A 103 26.96 14.07 -21.81
C TRP A 103 27.16 15.30 -22.70
N GLU A 104 28.31 15.36 -23.36
CA GLU A 104 28.64 16.37 -24.36
C GLU A 104 29.08 15.67 -25.64
N SER A 105 28.49 16.05 -26.77
CA SER A 105 28.94 15.58 -28.09
C SER A 105 30.27 16.20 -28.49
N ASN A 106 30.97 15.56 -29.41
CA ASN A 106 32.16 16.11 -30.04
C ASN A 106 32.24 15.58 -31.49
N GLY A 107 31.53 16.24 -32.40
CA GLY A 107 31.36 15.77 -33.78
C GLY A 107 30.77 16.80 -34.73
N PRO A 108 30.50 16.43 -36.00
CA PRO A 108 29.95 17.34 -37.00
C PRO A 108 28.58 17.90 -36.60
N VAL A 109 28.35 19.17 -36.91
CA VAL A 109 27.10 19.88 -36.57
C VAL A 109 25.89 19.19 -37.21
N GLY A 110 24.88 18.87 -36.40
CA GLY A 110 23.65 18.23 -36.87
C GLY A 110 23.72 16.71 -37.01
N GLU A 111 24.87 16.09 -36.71
CA GLU A 111 25.05 14.63 -36.77
C GLU A 111 25.08 13.97 -35.38
N HIS A 112 24.51 14.65 -34.37
CA HIS A 112 24.49 14.16 -33.00
C HIS A 112 23.28 13.29 -32.74
N TRP A 113 23.49 12.11 -32.16
CA TRP A 113 22.39 11.21 -31.81
C TRP A 113 22.66 10.43 -30.51
N VAL A 114 21.57 10.07 -29.85
CA VAL A 114 21.56 9.15 -28.70
C VAL A 114 20.63 7.99 -29.03
N ARG A 115 21.13 6.76 -28.90
CA ARG A 115 20.38 5.53 -29.15
C ARG A 115 20.15 4.77 -27.85
N LEU A 116 18.91 4.38 -27.65
CA LEU A 116 18.43 3.61 -26.51
C LEU A 116 18.04 2.22 -27.00
N ASN A 117 18.71 1.20 -26.48
CA ASN A 117 18.34 -0.19 -26.72
C ASN A 117 17.35 -0.62 -25.63
N MET A 118 16.08 -0.73 -25.98
CA MET A 118 14.99 -0.96 -25.05
C MET A 118 14.94 -2.42 -24.59
N LYS A 119 14.63 -2.66 -23.32
CA LYS A 119 14.33 -4.02 -22.83
C LYS A 119 13.05 -4.54 -23.50
N LYS A 120 12.99 -5.85 -23.74
CA LYS A 120 11.85 -6.50 -24.41
C LYS A 120 10.56 -6.24 -23.62
N GLY A 121 9.47 -5.85 -24.29
CA GLY A 121 8.17 -5.59 -23.66
C GLY A 121 7.98 -4.17 -23.07
N ALA A 122 9.03 -3.34 -22.99
CA ALA A 122 8.93 -1.96 -22.50
C ALA A 122 8.27 -1.02 -23.53
N ILE A 123 7.03 -0.58 -23.29
CA ILE A 123 6.33 0.36 -24.17
C ILE A 123 6.39 1.77 -23.58
N VAL A 124 6.91 2.73 -24.35
CA VAL A 124 7.12 4.10 -23.87
C VAL A 124 5.78 4.85 -23.70
N LYS A 125 5.43 5.21 -22.46
CA LYS A 125 4.37 6.20 -22.19
C LYS A 125 4.88 7.61 -22.39
N LYS A 126 6.08 7.93 -21.89
CA LYS A 126 6.70 9.25 -22.03
C LYS A 126 8.22 9.12 -22.01
N LEU A 127 8.88 9.88 -22.88
CA LEU A 127 10.33 10.01 -22.97
C LEU A 127 10.67 11.50 -22.88
N TRP A 128 11.57 11.85 -21.98
CA TRP A 128 12.01 13.22 -21.76
C TRP A 128 13.52 13.36 -21.93
N LEU A 129 13.92 14.50 -22.51
CA LEU A 129 15.28 15.00 -22.46
C LEU A 129 15.41 16.03 -21.34
N THR A 130 16.42 15.84 -20.50
CA THR A 130 16.77 16.80 -19.46
C THR A 130 17.95 17.64 -19.96
N LEU A 131 17.72 18.93 -20.10
CA LEU A 131 18.67 19.84 -20.76
C LEU A 131 19.70 20.41 -19.76
N ALA A 132 20.93 20.64 -20.22
CA ALA A 132 21.93 21.38 -19.47
C ALA A 132 21.83 22.88 -19.84
N VAL A 133 21.21 23.68 -18.98
CA VAL A 133 20.86 25.09 -19.27
C VAL A 133 22.01 26.09 -19.03
N GLN A 134 23.22 25.60 -18.74
CA GLN A 134 24.36 26.44 -18.36
C GLN A 134 24.91 27.26 -19.54
N ILE A 135 24.93 26.68 -20.75
CA ILE A 135 25.46 27.32 -21.96
C ILE A 135 24.43 27.18 -23.07
N HIS A 136 23.92 28.33 -23.53
CA HIS A 136 22.76 28.37 -24.44
C HIS A 136 23.01 27.73 -25.81
N SER A 137 24.21 27.88 -26.37
CA SER A 137 24.60 27.29 -27.66
C SER A 137 24.62 25.75 -27.66
N TYR A 138 24.77 25.11 -26.50
CA TYR A 138 24.77 23.65 -26.38
C TYR A 138 23.36 23.07 -26.19
N ILE A 139 22.33 23.92 -26.14
CA ILE A 139 20.95 23.50 -25.96
C ILE A 139 20.38 23.09 -27.32
N PRO A 140 19.77 21.89 -27.43
CA PRO A 140 19.11 21.48 -28.65
C PRO A 140 17.89 22.37 -28.91
N ARG A 141 17.73 22.82 -30.16
CA ARG A 141 16.55 23.55 -30.65
C ARG A 141 15.54 22.61 -31.31
N LYS A 142 16.03 21.61 -32.04
CA LYS A 142 15.19 20.69 -32.82
C LYS A 142 15.70 19.27 -32.70
N VAL A 143 14.81 18.38 -32.27
CA VAL A 143 15.12 16.97 -32.03
C VAL A 143 14.13 16.11 -32.78
N ALA A 144 14.61 15.07 -33.45
CA ALA A 144 13.77 14.03 -34.05
C ALA A 144 13.97 12.70 -33.34
N VAL A 145 12.89 11.96 -33.16
CA VAL A 145 12.87 10.64 -32.53
C VAL A 145 12.48 9.62 -33.59
N TYR A 146 13.31 8.60 -33.73
CA TYR A 146 13.09 7.44 -34.58
C TYR A 146 12.96 6.19 -33.72
N GLY A 147 12.27 5.17 -34.22
CA GLY A 147 12.21 3.89 -33.53
C GLY A 147 11.80 2.74 -34.42
N GLY A 148 12.16 1.53 -34.00
CA GLY A 148 11.90 0.32 -34.75
C GLY A 148 12.90 -0.79 -34.42
N THR A 149 13.18 -1.63 -35.41
CA THR A 149 14.23 -2.64 -35.30
C THR A 149 15.62 -2.01 -35.53
N PRO A 150 16.72 -2.61 -35.06
CA PRO A 150 18.07 -2.05 -35.23
C PRO A 150 18.43 -1.71 -36.68
N ASN A 151 17.89 -2.46 -37.65
CA ASN A 151 18.18 -2.29 -39.08
C ASN A 151 17.14 -1.46 -39.84
N ASN A 152 16.02 -1.10 -39.19
CA ASN A 152 14.93 -0.37 -39.82
C ASN A 152 14.25 0.54 -38.79
N LEU A 153 14.76 1.77 -38.71
CA LEU A 153 14.24 2.82 -37.84
C LEU A 153 13.28 3.72 -38.62
N GLN A 154 12.08 3.90 -38.10
CA GLN A 154 11.08 4.79 -38.69
C GLN A 154 11.02 6.10 -37.90
N HIS A 155 10.76 7.20 -38.61
CA HIS A 155 10.53 8.49 -37.95
C HIS A 155 9.24 8.43 -37.14
N LEU A 156 9.31 8.82 -35.87
CA LEU A 156 8.15 8.83 -34.96
C LEU A 156 7.66 10.25 -34.70
N ARG A 157 8.58 11.18 -34.42
CA ARG A 157 8.23 12.54 -34.00
C ARG A 157 9.39 13.51 -34.18
N THR A 158 9.09 14.75 -34.53
CA THR A 158 10.04 15.88 -34.43
C THR A 158 9.51 16.89 -33.42
N VAL A 159 10.38 17.42 -32.57
CA VAL A 159 10.05 18.36 -31.48
C VAL A 159 10.92 19.60 -31.59
N LEU A 160 10.27 20.75 -31.60
CA LEU A 160 10.90 22.06 -31.44
C LEU A 160 10.90 22.43 -29.96
N ILE A 161 12.07 22.73 -29.42
CA ILE A 161 12.26 23.00 -27.99
C ILE A 161 12.10 24.50 -27.75
N ASN A 162 11.07 24.88 -26.99
CA ASN A 162 10.76 26.28 -26.69
C ASN A 162 11.86 26.93 -25.83
N GLU A 163 12.12 28.20 -26.06
CA GLU A 163 13.11 29.04 -25.39
C GLU A 163 12.98 29.01 -23.86
N ASN A 164 11.74 28.98 -23.36
CA ASN A 164 11.40 28.98 -21.93
C ASN A 164 11.36 27.58 -21.27
N SER A 165 11.87 26.53 -21.93
CA SER A 165 11.85 25.17 -21.38
C SER A 165 13.08 24.93 -20.50
N PHE A 166 12.96 25.08 -19.18
CA PHE A 166 14.11 25.07 -18.26
C PHE A 166 14.38 23.75 -17.51
N GLN A 167 13.70 22.65 -17.84
CA GLN A 167 13.84 21.38 -17.09
C GLN A 167 13.84 20.13 -17.99
N ASP A 168 12.67 19.53 -18.18
CA ASP A 168 12.49 18.24 -18.85
C ASP A 168 11.57 18.41 -20.07
N VAL A 169 12.06 18.08 -21.26
CA VAL A 169 11.33 18.23 -22.52
C VAL A 169 10.80 16.89 -22.98
N CYS A 170 9.48 16.74 -23.04
CA CYS A 170 8.80 15.51 -23.47
C CYS A 170 8.88 15.32 -25.01
N ILE A 171 9.80 14.47 -25.46
CA ILE A 171 10.11 14.25 -26.87
C ILE A 171 9.28 13.14 -27.54
N LEU A 172 8.83 12.14 -26.78
CA LEU A 172 7.95 11.07 -27.27
C LEU A 172 6.91 10.74 -26.19
N ARG A 173 5.68 10.39 -26.60
CA ARG A 173 4.61 10.01 -25.67
C ARG A 173 3.61 9.05 -26.29
N ASP A 174 2.93 8.30 -25.44
CA ASP A 174 1.75 7.48 -25.72
C ASP A 174 1.96 6.46 -26.85
N MET A 175 3.12 5.80 -26.86
CA MET A 175 3.38 4.71 -27.80
C MET A 175 2.47 3.52 -27.46
N LYS A 176 2.03 2.82 -28.51
CA LYS A 176 1.11 1.68 -28.40
C LYS A 176 1.81 0.33 -28.49
N THR A 177 3.03 0.30 -29.04
CA THR A 177 3.77 -0.93 -29.34
C THR A 177 5.19 -0.84 -28.81
N HIS A 178 5.78 -1.99 -28.48
CA HIS A 178 7.19 -2.09 -28.13
C HIS A 178 8.06 -1.65 -29.32
N LEU A 179 9.09 -0.86 -29.04
CA LEU A 179 10.10 -0.44 -30.01
C LEU A 179 11.47 -0.85 -29.48
N PRO A 180 12.12 -1.89 -30.04
CA PRO A 180 13.39 -2.39 -29.56
C PRO A 180 14.51 -1.34 -29.54
N VAL A 181 14.49 -0.42 -30.49
CA VAL A 181 15.46 0.68 -30.59
C VAL A 181 14.73 2.00 -30.69
N LEU A 182 15.16 2.98 -29.91
CA LEU A 182 14.80 4.38 -30.06
C LEU A 182 16.06 5.21 -30.33
N GLU A 183 16.03 6.06 -31.33
CA GLU A 183 17.13 6.93 -31.69
C GLU A 183 16.68 8.39 -31.69
N ILE A 184 17.33 9.18 -30.84
CA ILE A 184 17.07 10.60 -30.65
C ILE A 184 18.15 11.34 -31.43
N ARG A 185 17.79 11.99 -32.54
CA ARG A 185 18.67 12.79 -33.37
C ARG A 185 18.52 14.27 -33.03
N ILE A 186 19.63 14.93 -32.69
CA ILE A 186 19.68 16.36 -32.45
C ILE A 186 20.01 17.03 -33.79
N LEU A 187 19.00 17.67 -34.38
CA LEU A 187 19.10 18.21 -35.74
C LEU A 187 19.67 19.63 -35.76
N GLU A 188 19.34 20.43 -34.75
CA GLU A 188 19.75 21.84 -34.66
C GLU A 188 19.96 22.21 -33.18
N CYS A 189 21.06 22.88 -32.87
CA CYS A 189 21.31 23.55 -31.58
C CYS A 189 20.97 25.04 -31.64
N ARG A 190 20.78 25.69 -30.49
CA ARG A 190 20.56 27.14 -30.42
C ARG A 190 21.84 27.90 -30.78
N ASP A 191 21.69 29.16 -31.18
CA ASP A 191 22.78 30.07 -31.52
C ASP A 191 23.80 29.51 -32.52
N GLN A 192 23.36 28.59 -33.40
CA GLN A 192 24.22 27.86 -34.33
C GLN A 192 25.34 27.07 -33.63
N GLY A 193 25.09 26.59 -32.42
CA GLY A 193 26.05 25.78 -31.67
C GLY A 193 26.41 24.49 -32.38
N CYS A 194 27.68 24.09 -32.23
CA CYS A 194 28.23 22.91 -32.90
C CYS A 194 27.91 21.62 -32.14
N ASP A 195 27.96 21.66 -30.81
CA ASP A 195 27.82 20.51 -29.93
C ASP A 195 26.58 20.63 -29.04
N VAL A 196 26.18 19.51 -28.43
CA VAL A 196 25.02 19.42 -27.55
C VAL A 196 25.42 18.90 -26.18
N ARG A 197 24.85 19.50 -25.13
CA ARG A 197 24.93 18.99 -23.75
C ARG A 197 23.57 18.52 -23.26
N LEU A 198 23.50 17.26 -22.84
CA LEU A 198 22.31 16.69 -22.21
C LEU A 198 22.67 16.23 -20.80
N ARG A 199 21.88 16.69 -19.82
CA ARG A 199 22.05 16.28 -18.41
C ARG A 199 21.55 14.86 -18.18
N GLY A 200 20.47 14.47 -18.86
CA GLY A 200 19.90 13.15 -18.64
C GLY A 200 18.75 12.82 -19.57
N ILE A 201 18.34 11.56 -19.52
CA ILE A 201 17.14 11.05 -20.20
C ILE A 201 16.25 10.40 -19.15
N LYS A 202 14.96 10.71 -19.21
CA LYS A 202 13.95 10.06 -18.36
C LYS A 202 12.97 9.29 -19.22
N ILE A 203 12.59 8.09 -18.78
CA ILE A 203 11.63 7.25 -19.46
C ILE A 203 10.58 6.82 -18.45
N LYS A 204 9.32 7.00 -18.83
CA LYS A 204 8.20 6.30 -18.21
C LYS A 204 7.67 5.32 -19.22
N SER A 205 7.86 4.02 -18.98
CA SER A 205 7.21 2.97 -19.76
C SER A 205 6.04 2.37 -19.00
N PHE A 206 5.10 1.79 -19.74
CA PHE A 206 4.31 0.69 -19.22
C PHE A 206 4.93 -0.58 -19.78
N TRP A 207 5.06 -1.58 -18.94
CA TRP A 207 5.22 -2.93 -19.43
C TRP A 207 3.79 -3.36 -19.83
N GLU A 208 3.62 -4.05 -20.96
CA GLU A 208 2.53 -5.05 -20.99
C GLU A 208 2.70 -5.84 -19.69
N TRP A 209 1.62 -6.06 -18.93
CA TRP A 209 1.64 -6.59 -17.56
C TRP A 209 2.16 -8.04 -17.53
N GLU A 210 3.44 -8.19 -17.85
CA GLU A 210 4.31 -9.33 -17.73
C GLU A 210 5.25 -8.97 -16.59
N LEU A 211 5.41 -9.83 -15.59
CA LEU A 211 6.16 -9.56 -14.36
C LEU A 211 7.69 -9.48 -14.65
N ASN A 212 8.08 -9.23 -15.91
CA ASN A 212 9.41 -9.37 -16.49
C ASN A 212 10.12 -10.60 -15.96
N LEU A 213 9.37 -11.71 -15.92
CA LEU A 213 9.83 -12.93 -15.32
C LEU A 213 11.11 -13.36 -16.03
N ASN A 214 12.18 -13.49 -15.26
CA ASN A 214 13.41 -14.12 -15.69
C ASN A 214 13.86 -15.08 -14.59
N ALA A 215 14.54 -16.16 -14.93
CA ALA A 215 15.06 -17.10 -13.93
C ALA A 215 15.99 -16.38 -12.93
N ASP A 216 16.73 -15.38 -13.41
CA ASP A 216 17.65 -14.58 -12.59
C ASP A 216 16.96 -13.77 -11.48
N MET A 217 15.63 -13.62 -11.47
CA MET A 217 14.95 -12.95 -10.36
C MET A 217 15.00 -13.76 -9.07
N PHE A 218 15.15 -15.09 -9.17
CA PHE A 218 15.11 -16.04 -8.06
C PHE A 218 16.51 -16.30 -7.47
N GLN A 219 17.30 -15.26 -7.28
CA GLN A 219 18.60 -15.39 -6.61
C GLN A 219 18.42 -15.72 -5.12
N PRO A 220 19.27 -16.57 -4.52
CA PRO A 220 19.18 -16.95 -3.12
C PRO A 220 19.06 -15.76 -2.15
N GLU A 221 19.80 -14.68 -2.39
CA GLU A 221 19.80 -13.49 -1.53
C GLU A 221 18.45 -12.77 -1.51
N ARG A 222 17.65 -12.93 -2.57
CA ARG A 222 16.30 -12.35 -2.68
C ARG A 222 15.23 -13.25 -2.07
N LEU A 223 15.52 -14.54 -1.92
CA LEU A 223 14.61 -15.55 -1.40
C LEU A 223 14.69 -15.73 0.12
N VAL A 224 15.67 -15.13 0.81
CA VAL A 224 15.85 -15.19 2.28
C VAL A 224 14.56 -14.83 3.07
N ARG A 225 13.67 -14.02 2.48
CA ARG A 225 12.39 -13.63 3.11
C ARG A 225 11.22 -14.58 2.78
N TYR A 226 11.46 -15.62 2.01
CA TYR A 226 10.49 -16.55 1.43
C TYR A 226 11.00 -18.00 1.60
N PRO A 227 10.94 -18.54 2.83
CA PRO A 227 11.58 -19.81 3.20
C PRO A 227 11.01 -21.03 2.47
N LEU A 228 9.76 -20.99 1.96
CA LEU A 228 9.20 -22.07 1.14
C LEU A 228 9.76 -22.06 -0.29
N LEU A 229 10.28 -20.93 -0.75
CA LEU A 229 10.90 -20.80 -2.06
C LEU A 229 12.42 -21.01 -2.01
N GLU A 230 13.03 -20.88 -0.84
CA GLU A 230 14.46 -21.03 -0.64
C GLU A 230 14.94 -22.46 -0.98
N GLY A 231 16.02 -22.57 -1.73
CA GLY A 231 16.58 -23.86 -2.18
C GLY A 231 15.82 -24.52 -3.33
N MET A 232 14.75 -23.91 -3.85
CA MET A 232 14.07 -24.39 -5.05
C MET A 232 14.80 -23.99 -6.33
N ASP A 233 14.71 -24.84 -7.35
CA ASP A 233 15.28 -24.58 -8.66
C ASP A 233 14.66 -23.34 -9.32
N ALA A 234 15.50 -22.41 -9.78
CA ALA A 234 15.07 -21.13 -10.34
C ALA A 234 14.18 -21.28 -11.58
N ASP A 235 14.41 -22.32 -12.40
CA ASP A 235 13.58 -22.55 -13.58
C ASP A 235 12.19 -23.08 -13.19
N VAL A 236 12.08 -23.83 -12.09
CA VAL A 236 10.79 -24.23 -11.53
C VAL A 236 10.03 -23.00 -11.03
N LEU A 237 10.67 -22.15 -10.22
CA LEU A 237 10.09 -20.90 -9.72
C LEU A 237 9.62 -20.00 -10.87
N TYR A 238 10.44 -19.87 -11.92
CA TYR A 238 10.11 -19.13 -13.14
C TYR A 238 8.86 -19.68 -13.83
N ARG A 239 8.78 -20.99 -14.07
CA ARG A 239 7.61 -21.60 -14.70
C ARG A 239 6.35 -21.42 -13.86
N ARG A 240 6.44 -21.57 -12.53
CA ARG A 240 5.32 -21.34 -11.60
C ARG A 240 4.88 -19.88 -11.61
N ALA A 241 5.82 -18.92 -11.65
CA ALA A 241 5.51 -17.50 -11.74
C ALA A 241 4.78 -17.14 -13.03
N VAL A 242 5.17 -17.73 -14.17
CA VAL A 242 4.47 -17.55 -15.45
C VAL A 242 3.03 -18.07 -15.37
N LEU A 243 2.80 -19.20 -14.67
CA LEU A 243 1.44 -19.71 -14.46
C LEU A 243 0.60 -18.81 -13.56
N ILE A 244 1.18 -18.30 -12.47
CA ILE A 244 0.51 -17.35 -11.58
C ILE A 244 0.13 -16.08 -12.35
N GLN A 245 1.04 -15.56 -13.18
CA GLN A 245 0.77 -14.42 -14.05
C GLN A 245 -0.43 -14.65 -14.97
N ARG A 246 -0.45 -15.78 -15.70
CA ARG A 246 -1.58 -16.13 -16.57
C ARG A 246 -2.88 -16.31 -15.79
N PHE A 247 -2.80 -16.92 -14.62
CA PHE A 247 -3.93 -17.06 -13.72
C PHE A 247 -4.49 -15.69 -13.29
N VAL A 248 -3.63 -14.74 -12.91
CA VAL A 248 -4.03 -13.37 -12.55
C VAL A 248 -4.66 -12.64 -13.72
N GLN A 249 -4.14 -12.80 -14.95
CA GLN A 249 -4.74 -12.22 -16.15
C GLN A 249 -6.15 -12.75 -16.42
N LEU A 250 -6.36 -14.06 -16.23
CA LEU A 250 -7.71 -14.65 -16.30
C LEU A 250 -8.59 -14.14 -15.16
N LEU A 251 -8.05 -14.06 -13.94
CA LEU A 251 -8.76 -13.52 -12.79
C LEU A 251 -9.25 -12.09 -13.07
N ASP A 252 -8.40 -11.22 -13.61
CA ASP A 252 -8.73 -9.84 -13.98
C ASP A 252 -9.88 -9.77 -15.00
N SER A 253 -9.93 -10.70 -15.96
CA SER A 253 -11.02 -10.75 -16.96
C SER A 253 -12.38 -11.12 -16.34
N VAL A 254 -12.39 -11.89 -15.26
CA VAL A 254 -13.62 -12.38 -14.63
C VAL A 254 -14.00 -11.64 -13.36
N LEU A 255 -13.07 -10.89 -12.75
CA LEU A 255 -13.22 -10.27 -11.44
C LEU A 255 -14.42 -9.31 -11.41
N TRP A 256 -14.65 -8.57 -12.49
CA TRP A 256 -15.80 -7.67 -12.66
C TRP A 256 -17.15 -8.37 -12.57
N TYR A 257 -17.24 -9.65 -12.94
CA TYR A 257 -18.48 -10.43 -12.86
C TYR A 257 -18.68 -11.07 -11.48
N LEU A 258 -17.63 -11.15 -10.66
CA LEU A 258 -17.71 -11.64 -9.28
C LEU A 258 -18.21 -10.57 -8.29
N ILE A 259 -18.44 -9.33 -8.76
CA ILE A 259 -18.82 -8.18 -7.93
C ILE A 259 -20.13 -7.57 -8.51
N PRO A 260 -21.18 -7.33 -7.70
CA PRO A 260 -21.18 -7.28 -6.24
C PRO A 260 -21.40 -8.66 -5.62
N ILE A 261 -20.56 -8.99 -4.63
CA ILE A 261 -20.81 -10.11 -3.71
C ILE A 261 -22.16 -9.84 -3.05
N SER A 262 -23.22 -10.54 -3.44
CA SER A 262 -24.48 -10.48 -2.71
C SER A 262 -24.25 -10.92 -1.27
N GLU A 263 -24.88 -10.24 -0.31
CA GLU A 263 -24.62 -10.35 1.15
C GLU A 263 -24.72 -11.78 1.73
N GLU A 264 -25.17 -12.78 0.97
CA GLU A 264 -25.43 -14.13 1.47
C GLU A 264 -24.24 -15.11 1.39
N SER A 265 -23.10 -14.75 0.81
CA SER A 265 -21.99 -15.70 0.62
C SER A 265 -20.73 -15.36 1.42
N ILE A 266 -20.78 -15.60 2.74
CA ILE A 266 -19.57 -15.71 3.59
C ILE A 266 -18.48 -16.60 2.92
N GLY A 267 -18.89 -17.58 2.11
CA GLY A 267 -18.00 -18.42 1.30
C GLY A 267 -17.19 -17.67 0.24
N THR A 268 -17.79 -16.77 -0.53
CA THR A 268 -17.11 -16.07 -1.65
C THR A 268 -16.01 -15.14 -1.14
N PHE A 269 -16.26 -14.45 -0.02
CA PHE A 269 -15.26 -13.61 0.61
C PHE A 269 -14.09 -14.42 1.21
N ASN A 270 -14.38 -15.57 1.82
CA ASN A 270 -13.32 -16.46 2.33
C ASN A 270 -12.43 -17.00 1.21
N VAL A 271 -12.99 -17.26 0.03
CA VAL A 271 -12.23 -17.65 -1.17
C VAL A 271 -11.36 -16.49 -1.68
N LEU A 272 -11.88 -15.26 -1.74
CA LEU A 272 -11.05 -14.09 -2.08
C LEU A 272 -9.94 -13.86 -1.06
N ARG A 273 -10.21 -14.09 0.23
CA ARG A 273 -9.22 -13.99 1.31
C ARG A 273 -8.10 -15.01 1.16
N SER A 274 -8.40 -16.27 0.81
CA SER A 274 -7.36 -17.27 0.58
C SER A 274 -6.50 -16.96 -0.65
N MET A 275 -7.01 -16.16 -1.59
CA MET A 275 -6.32 -15.75 -2.82
C MET A 275 -5.69 -14.35 -2.74
N LYS A 276 -5.58 -13.76 -1.54
CA LYS A 276 -5.09 -12.38 -1.33
C LYS A 276 -3.80 -12.06 -2.09
N PRO A 277 -2.72 -12.88 -2.07
CA PRO A 277 -1.50 -12.56 -2.81
C PRO A 277 -1.73 -12.38 -4.32
N PHE A 278 -2.64 -13.14 -4.92
CA PHE A 278 -2.96 -13.05 -6.34
C PHE A 278 -3.85 -11.84 -6.65
N LEU A 279 -4.75 -11.47 -5.74
CA LEU A 279 -5.54 -10.23 -5.86
C LEU A 279 -4.67 -8.97 -5.77
N LEU A 280 -3.52 -9.03 -5.08
CA LEU A 280 -2.56 -7.92 -5.04
C LEU A 280 -1.79 -7.77 -6.37
N LEU A 281 -1.66 -8.84 -7.14
CA LEU A 281 -1.05 -8.83 -8.48
C LEU A 281 -2.01 -8.37 -9.58
N SER A 282 -3.32 -8.43 -9.31
CA SER A 282 -4.40 -8.04 -10.23
C SER A 282 -4.37 -6.54 -10.55
N GLU A 283 -4.51 -6.19 -11.83
CA GLU A 283 -4.62 -4.80 -12.26
C GLU A 283 -5.88 -4.12 -11.69
N GLN A 284 -6.92 -4.92 -11.48
CA GLN A 284 -8.21 -4.49 -10.98
C GLN A 284 -8.29 -4.45 -9.45
N GLY A 285 -7.26 -4.91 -8.72
CA GLY A 285 -7.28 -4.98 -7.25
C GLY A 285 -7.61 -3.66 -6.57
N SER A 286 -7.05 -2.54 -7.07
CA SER A 286 -7.33 -1.20 -6.53
C SER A 286 -8.75 -0.69 -6.84
N ALA A 287 -9.29 -1.05 -8.00
CA ALA A 287 -10.66 -0.75 -8.41
C ALA A 287 -11.66 -1.59 -7.58
N LEU A 288 -11.37 -2.88 -7.39
CA LEU A 288 -12.10 -3.79 -6.50
C LEU A 288 -12.15 -3.24 -5.08
N ILE A 289 -11.01 -2.88 -4.49
CA ILE A 289 -10.98 -2.29 -3.14
C ILE A 289 -11.84 -1.04 -3.10
N THR A 290 -11.73 -0.16 -4.11
CA THR A 290 -12.55 1.05 -4.18
C THR A 290 -14.05 0.72 -4.25
N GLN A 291 -14.45 -0.26 -5.05
CA GLN A 291 -15.83 -0.68 -5.20
C GLN A 291 -16.38 -1.34 -3.92
N CYS A 292 -15.60 -2.20 -3.25
CA CYS A 292 -15.98 -2.78 -1.96
C CYS A 292 -16.11 -1.73 -0.86
N LEU A 293 -15.22 -0.72 -0.86
CA LEU A 293 -15.33 0.40 0.05
C LEU A 293 -16.61 1.20 -0.22
N GLN A 294 -16.92 1.48 -1.49
CA GLN A 294 -18.13 2.18 -1.93
C GLN A 294 -19.42 1.41 -1.61
N SER A 295 -19.47 0.10 -1.90
CA SER A 295 -20.64 -0.73 -1.65
C SER A 295 -20.93 -0.92 -0.16
N SER A 296 -19.92 -0.75 0.69
CA SER A 296 -20.06 -0.78 2.14
C SER A 296 -20.31 0.61 2.74
N GLU A 297 -20.44 1.68 1.97
CA GLU A 297 -20.68 3.03 2.52
C GLU A 297 -22.02 3.10 3.27
N SER A 298 -22.02 3.86 4.36
CA SER A 298 -23.24 4.23 5.07
C SER A 298 -23.71 5.60 4.57
N SER A 299 -25.02 5.85 4.60
CA SER A 299 -25.54 7.20 4.35
C SER A 299 -24.93 8.19 5.37
N PRO A 300 -24.49 9.39 4.94
CA PRO A 300 -23.99 10.40 5.86
C PRO A 300 -25.10 10.82 6.85
N PRO A 301 -24.74 11.26 8.06
CA PRO A 301 -25.70 11.72 9.04
C PRO A 301 -26.44 12.97 8.52
N ALA A 302 -27.71 13.10 8.89
CA ALA A 302 -28.58 14.20 8.43
C ALA A 302 -28.05 15.60 8.83
N SER A 303 -27.26 15.68 9.90
CA SER A 303 -26.60 16.91 10.35
C SER A 303 -25.18 16.57 10.81
N MET A 304 -24.20 17.41 10.42
CA MET A 304 -22.83 17.26 10.87
C MET A 304 -22.74 17.47 12.40
N PRO A 305 -22.14 16.55 13.14
CA PRO A 305 -22.02 16.67 14.59
C PRO A 305 -21.00 17.74 14.96
N LYS A 306 -21.42 18.68 15.81
CA LYS A 306 -20.55 19.73 16.36
C LYS A 306 -19.97 19.32 17.71
N LEU A 307 -18.65 19.41 17.83
CA LEU A 307 -17.87 19.04 19.01
C LEU A 307 -17.24 20.28 19.65
N TYR A 308 -17.36 20.37 20.96
CA TYR A 308 -16.71 21.41 21.76
C TYR A 308 -15.48 20.81 22.42
N ILE A 309 -14.30 21.19 21.95
CA ILE A 309 -13.02 20.61 22.37
C ILE A 309 -12.25 21.64 23.18
N ASN A 310 -11.88 21.28 24.40
CA ASN A 310 -11.02 22.08 25.25
C ASN A 310 -9.57 21.61 25.13
N ARG A 311 -8.82 22.28 24.26
CA ARG A 311 -7.39 22.01 24.02
C ARG A 311 -6.49 22.38 25.20
N GLN A 312 -6.88 23.36 26.01
CA GLN A 312 -6.09 23.74 27.19
C GLN A 312 -6.06 22.61 28.22
N LEU A 313 -7.20 21.96 28.45
CA LEU A 313 -7.28 20.78 29.32
C LEU A 313 -6.50 19.59 28.74
N ALA A 314 -6.56 19.39 27.42
CA ALA A 314 -5.78 18.34 26.75
C ALA A 314 -4.25 18.60 26.86
N ARG A 315 -3.80 19.84 26.66
CA ARG A 315 -2.39 20.25 26.85
C ARG A 315 -1.94 20.07 28.30
N ALA A 316 -2.77 20.44 29.27
CA ALA A 316 -2.48 20.24 30.69
C ALA A 316 -2.36 18.75 31.04
N HIS A 317 -3.27 17.92 30.52
CA HIS A 317 -3.18 16.47 30.66
C HIS A 317 -1.90 15.93 30.03
N ARG A 318 -1.55 16.35 28.80
CA ARG A 318 -0.33 15.89 28.11
C ARG A 318 0.95 16.20 28.90
N ALA A 319 1.01 17.35 29.55
CA ALA A 319 2.15 17.71 30.41
C ALA A 319 2.22 16.84 31.67
N HIS A 320 1.07 16.46 32.23
CA HIS A 320 0.98 15.69 33.48
C HIS A 320 -0.10 14.58 33.42
N PRO A 321 0.10 13.50 32.65
CA PRO A 321 -0.91 12.46 32.47
C PRO A 321 -1.31 11.76 33.78
N GLN A 322 -0.40 11.73 34.75
CA GLN A 322 -0.62 11.13 36.07
C GLN A 322 -1.73 11.81 36.89
N LEU A 323 -2.06 13.08 36.60
CA LEU A 323 -3.10 13.82 37.33
C LEU A 323 -4.52 13.46 36.85
N ASP A 324 -4.65 12.92 35.65
CA ASP A 324 -5.91 12.38 35.12
C ASP A 324 -5.63 11.04 34.40
N PRO A 325 -5.39 9.95 35.15
CA PRO A 325 -5.11 8.63 34.57
C PRO A 325 -6.26 8.07 33.71
N SER A 326 -7.47 8.64 33.83
CA SER A 326 -8.62 8.25 33.04
C SER A 326 -8.55 8.76 31.59
N GLY A 327 -7.69 9.76 31.35
CA GLY A 327 -7.56 10.46 30.09
C GLY A 327 -8.79 11.30 29.73
N LYS A 328 -9.65 11.65 30.70
CA LYS A 328 -10.95 12.29 30.43
C LYS A 328 -10.79 13.63 29.70
N ASN A 329 -9.70 14.33 29.97
CA ASN A 329 -9.42 15.64 29.40
C ASN A 329 -8.67 15.60 28.06
N THR A 330 -8.32 14.43 27.55
CA THR A 330 -7.67 14.27 26.23
C THR A 330 -8.63 14.61 25.09
N VAL A 331 -8.10 15.09 23.96
CA VAL A 331 -8.90 15.30 22.74
C VAL A 331 -9.53 13.98 22.30
N PHE A 332 -8.79 12.87 22.36
CA PHE A 332 -9.30 11.53 22.05
C PHE A 332 -10.57 11.17 22.83
N THR A 333 -10.60 11.47 24.14
CA THR A 333 -11.77 11.16 24.97
C THR A 333 -12.89 12.20 24.81
N GLN A 334 -12.55 13.46 24.55
CA GLN A 334 -13.54 14.52 24.27
C GLN A 334 -14.29 14.29 22.94
N VAL A 335 -13.64 13.69 21.94
CA VAL A 335 -14.26 13.35 20.65
C VAL A 335 -15.08 12.04 20.73
N ARG A 336 -14.74 11.14 21.68
CA ARG A 336 -15.35 9.81 21.85
C ARG A 336 -16.70 9.87 22.59
N TRP A 337 -17.71 9.16 22.08
CA TRP A 337 -19.03 9.05 22.72
C TRP A 337 -19.10 8.06 23.89
N HIS A 338 -19.90 8.42 24.91
CA HIS A 338 -20.38 7.53 25.96
C HIS A 338 -21.89 7.24 25.78
N PRO A 339 -22.32 5.97 25.74
CA PRO A 339 -23.72 5.62 25.93
C PRO A 339 -24.14 6.00 27.36
N ALA A 340 -24.93 7.05 27.47
CA ALA A 340 -25.65 7.50 28.67
C ALA A 340 -24.80 8.04 29.85
N GLY A 341 -24.91 9.34 30.10
CA GLY A 341 -24.47 9.97 31.34
C GLY A 341 -24.67 11.48 31.35
N ARG A 342 -25.84 11.92 31.87
CA ARG A 342 -26.27 13.28 32.24
C ARG A 342 -25.34 14.44 31.83
N LEU A 343 -25.87 15.35 31.00
CA LEU A 343 -25.35 16.71 30.79
C LEU A 343 -24.86 17.35 32.11
N PRO A 344 -23.72 18.07 32.12
CA PRO A 344 -23.33 18.85 33.28
C PRO A 344 -24.41 19.89 33.55
N ARG A 345 -25.04 19.82 34.73
CA ARG A 345 -25.97 20.86 35.19
C ARG A 345 -25.22 22.18 35.25
N ARG A 346 -25.73 23.20 34.54
CA ARG A 346 -25.34 24.60 34.77
C ARG A 346 -25.41 24.88 36.27
N HIS A 347 -24.35 25.45 36.84
CA HIS A 347 -24.34 25.96 38.20
C HIS A 347 -25.57 26.87 38.42
N ARG A 348 -26.52 26.40 39.22
CA ARG A 348 -27.44 27.24 39.99
C ARG A 348 -27.41 26.75 41.43
N SER A 349 -27.31 27.72 42.31
CA SER A 349 -27.11 27.62 43.74
C SER A 349 -28.20 26.81 44.46
N ALA A 350 -27.77 26.21 45.58
CA ALA A 350 -28.53 25.81 46.78
C ALA A 350 -29.50 24.60 46.69
N SER A 351 -29.19 23.58 47.50
CA SER A 351 -29.98 23.14 48.68
C SER A 351 -29.93 21.62 48.88
N LEU A 352 -29.60 21.24 50.11
CA LEU A 352 -29.52 19.88 50.65
C LEU A 352 -30.84 19.12 50.55
N HIS A 353 -30.80 17.85 50.17
CA HIS A 353 -31.69 16.82 50.72
C HIS A 353 -31.10 15.41 50.56
N LEU A 354 -31.19 14.62 51.63
CA LEU A 354 -30.69 13.26 51.82
C LEU A 354 -31.55 12.16 51.15
N SER A 355 -30.85 11.14 50.60
CA SER A 355 -31.12 9.68 50.61
C SER A 355 -32.38 9.10 49.91
N PRO A 356 -32.49 7.77 49.61
CA PRO A 356 -31.57 6.63 49.87
C PRO A 356 -31.26 5.70 48.66
N LEU A 357 -30.30 4.77 48.88
CA LEU A 357 -29.95 3.58 48.07
C LEU A 357 -31.14 2.63 47.86
N PRO A 358 -31.08 1.72 46.84
CA PRO A 358 -31.03 0.30 47.23
C PRO A 358 -30.22 -0.65 46.32
N SER A 359 -29.60 -1.61 47.04
CA SER A 359 -29.51 -3.06 46.84
C SER A 359 -28.86 -3.72 45.61
N TRP A 360 -27.99 -4.67 45.97
CA TRP A 360 -27.27 -5.67 45.19
C TRP A 360 -28.20 -6.68 44.49
N CYS A 361 -27.71 -7.27 43.40
CA CYS A 361 -27.92 -8.69 43.07
C CYS A 361 -26.76 -9.20 42.19
N SER A 362 -25.98 -10.13 42.75
CA SER A 362 -25.19 -11.11 41.97
C SER A 362 -26.07 -12.34 41.67
N PRO A 363 -25.70 -13.16 40.68
CA PRO A 363 -25.35 -14.53 41.06
C PRO A 363 -24.07 -15.04 40.41
N ALA A 364 -23.42 -15.91 41.18
CA ALA A 364 -22.20 -16.63 40.88
C ALA A 364 -22.41 -17.78 39.87
N GLY A 365 -21.33 -18.16 39.18
CA GLY A 365 -21.28 -19.35 38.32
C GLY A 365 -19.84 -19.75 37.96
N VAL A 366 -19.20 -20.50 38.86
CA VAL A 366 -18.19 -21.57 38.67
C VAL A 366 -17.05 -21.36 37.66
N ARG A 367 -15.83 -21.22 38.19
CA ARG A 367 -14.55 -21.39 37.47
C ARG A 367 -14.16 -22.87 37.34
N LYS A 368 -13.54 -23.23 36.20
CA LYS A 368 -12.40 -24.18 36.14
C LYS A 368 -11.27 -23.59 35.26
N PRO A 369 -10.00 -23.91 35.53
CA PRO A 369 -8.84 -23.17 35.02
C PRO A 369 -8.09 -23.88 33.89
N GLY A 370 -7.35 -23.10 33.09
CA GLY A 370 -6.13 -23.57 32.42
C GLY A 370 -6.14 -23.63 30.90
N ALA A 371 -5.87 -22.51 30.23
CA ALA A 371 -5.00 -22.42 29.05
C ALA A 371 -4.74 -20.93 28.75
N LEU A 372 -3.46 -20.62 28.51
CA LEU A 372 -2.81 -19.32 28.26
C LEU A 372 -3.72 -18.19 27.73
N ARG A 373 -3.84 -17.12 28.53
CA ARG A 373 -4.46 -15.83 28.20
C ARG A 373 -3.37 -14.79 27.94
N GLU A 374 -2.85 -14.72 26.73
CA GLU A 374 -2.10 -13.57 26.23
C GLU A 374 -2.51 -13.41 24.75
N ASP A 375 -3.16 -12.27 24.41
CA ASP A 375 -3.47 -11.76 23.04
C ASP A 375 -4.79 -10.94 22.93
N GLN A 376 -5.50 -10.68 24.02
CA GLN A 376 -6.84 -10.07 23.94
C GLN A 376 -6.85 -8.62 23.40
N GLY A 377 -5.78 -7.84 23.60
CA GLY A 377 -5.68 -6.45 23.14
C GLY A 377 -5.55 -6.31 21.62
N ALA A 378 -4.66 -7.11 21.01
CA ALA A 378 -4.47 -7.15 19.56
C ALA A 378 -5.72 -7.66 18.83
N LEU A 379 -6.38 -8.68 19.40
CA LEU A 379 -7.67 -9.19 18.93
C LEU A 379 -8.75 -8.10 18.90
N GLY A 380 -8.84 -7.23 19.90
CA GLY A 380 -9.82 -6.14 19.93
C GLY A 380 -9.60 -5.08 18.83
N LEU A 381 -8.34 -4.73 18.57
CA LEU A 381 -7.95 -3.80 17.50
C LEU A 381 -8.17 -4.43 16.11
N GLN A 382 -7.78 -5.70 15.95
CA GLN A 382 -7.97 -6.49 14.73
C GLN A 382 -9.45 -6.66 14.40
N VAL A 383 -10.28 -7.03 15.38
CA VAL A 383 -11.73 -7.15 15.22
C VAL A 383 -12.35 -5.79 14.88
N GLY A 384 -11.95 -4.69 15.55
CA GLY A 384 -12.45 -3.35 15.22
C GLY A 384 -12.10 -2.89 13.80
N PHE A 385 -10.84 -3.07 13.40
CA PHE A 385 -10.33 -2.71 12.08
C PHE A 385 -10.97 -3.57 10.98
N GLN A 386 -11.04 -4.88 11.18
CA GLN A 386 -11.69 -5.81 10.24
C GLN A 386 -13.20 -5.54 10.14
N LEU A 387 -13.91 -5.26 11.24
CA LEU A 387 -15.35 -4.92 11.16
C LEU A 387 -15.60 -3.61 10.38
N CYS A 388 -14.72 -2.62 10.48
CA CYS A 388 -14.82 -1.35 9.73
C CYS A 388 -14.44 -1.47 8.24
N LEU A 389 -13.52 -2.38 7.91
CA LEU A 389 -13.13 -2.68 6.54
C LEU A 389 -14.09 -3.64 5.83
N LEU A 390 -14.62 -4.65 6.53
CA LEU A 390 -15.25 -5.84 5.94
C LEU A 390 -16.78 -5.80 5.87
N GLY A 391 -17.41 -4.65 6.05
CA GLY A 391 -18.86 -4.49 5.80
C GLY A 391 -19.79 -5.30 6.71
N HIS A 392 -19.30 -5.92 7.79
CA HIS A 392 -20.15 -6.70 8.68
C HIS A 392 -21.15 -5.82 9.45
N HIS A 393 -22.43 -6.10 9.27
CA HIS A 393 -23.51 -5.56 10.07
C HIS A 393 -23.53 -6.28 11.43
N LEU A 394 -23.21 -5.58 12.51
CA LEU A 394 -23.70 -6.00 13.83
C LEU A 394 -25.10 -5.38 14.00
N PRO A 395 -26.12 -6.14 14.41
CA PRO A 395 -27.41 -5.58 14.76
C PRO A 395 -27.26 -4.84 16.11
N GLU A 396 -26.80 -3.59 16.08
CA GLU A 396 -27.00 -2.70 17.20
C GLU A 396 -28.48 -2.32 17.21
N ARG A 397 -29.22 -2.78 18.23
CA ARG A 397 -30.62 -2.39 18.45
C ARG A 397 -30.69 -0.85 18.47
N GLU A 398 -31.37 -0.26 17.49
CA GLU A 398 -31.61 1.18 17.43
C GLU A 398 -32.12 1.68 18.77
N CYS A 399 -31.34 2.53 19.43
CA CYS A 399 -31.79 3.23 20.63
C CYS A 399 -32.85 4.26 20.20
N LYS A 400 -34.06 4.16 20.78
CA LYS A 400 -35.21 5.06 20.52
C LYS A 400 -34.93 6.57 20.74
N CYS A 401 -33.74 6.95 21.22
CA CYS A 401 -33.34 8.34 21.44
C CYS A 401 -33.05 9.14 20.15
N CYS A 402 -32.76 8.50 19.01
CA CYS A 402 -32.50 9.22 17.75
C CYS A 402 -33.71 9.98 17.19
N LYS A 403 -34.93 9.77 17.70
CA LYS A 403 -36.13 10.50 17.27
C LYS A 403 -36.32 11.88 17.91
N ARG A 404 -35.50 12.29 18.89
CA ARG A 404 -35.70 13.54 19.64
C ARG A 404 -34.46 14.43 19.67
N GLY A 405 -33.94 14.81 18.51
CA GLY A 405 -33.34 16.13 18.21
C GLY A 405 -32.34 16.82 19.16
N PHE A 406 -31.77 16.14 20.16
CA PHE A 406 -30.82 16.70 21.11
C PHE A 406 -29.71 15.69 21.40
N ALA A 407 -28.65 15.71 20.59
CA ALA A 407 -27.43 14.97 20.87
C ALA A 407 -26.23 15.75 20.34
N THR A 408 -25.35 16.18 21.26
CA THR A 408 -24.01 16.71 20.98
C THR A 408 -23.02 15.58 21.21
N GLY A 409 -22.62 14.84 20.17
CA GLY A 409 -21.56 13.81 20.23
C GLY A 409 -21.69 12.70 19.18
N LEU A 410 -20.56 12.20 18.67
CA LEU A 410 -20.50 11.19 17.60
C LEU A 410 -20.46 9.75 18.11
N SER A 411 -21.45 8.94 17.75
CA SER A 411 -21.14 7.54 17.43
C SER A 411 -20.63 7.50 15.99
N CYS A 412 -19.46 6.90 15.75
CA CYS A 412 -18.96 6.66 14.38
C CYS A 412 -19.10 5.19 13.97
N PRO A 413 -20.33 4.63 13.85
CA PRO A 413 -20.53 3.43 13.05
C PRO A 413 -20.59 3.77 11.54
N HIS A 414 -20.54 5.06 11.18
CA HIS A 414 -20.66 5.54 9.82
C HIS A 414 -19.43 5.10 9.01
N ARG A 415 -19.67 4.29 7.99
CA ARG A 415 -18.68 4.00 6.95
C ARG A 415 -18.72 5.15 5.96
N TRP A 416 -17.97 6.21 6.27
CA TRP A 416 -18.02 7.47 5.55
C TRP A 416 -17.77 7.30 4.05
N PRO A 417 -18.56 7.99 3.22
CA PRO A 417 -18.28 8.10 1.80
C PRO A 417 -16.90 8.69 1.54
N ARG A 418 -16.27 8.26 0.44
CA ARG A 418 -14.91 8.72 0.07
C ARG A 418 -14.79 10.24 -0.11
N ASN A 419 -15.89 10.91 -0.47
CA ASN A 419 -15.98 12.36 -0.65
C ASN A 419 -16.33 13.11 0.65
N TYR A 420 -16.58 12.41 1.75
CA TYR A 420 -16.91 12.98 3.04
C TYR A 420 -15.64 13.22 3.87
N ILE A 421 -15.03 14.40 3.66
CA ILE A 421 -13.70 14.77 4.17
C ILE A 421 -13.71 15.38 5.59
N GLN A 422 -14.87 15.48 6.22
CA GLN A 422 -15.01 16.06 7.56
C GLN A 422 -16.05 15.28 8.36
N TRP A 423 -15.63 14.59 9.42
CA TRP A 423 -16.53 13.73 10.19
C TRP A 423 -17.29 14.51 11.28
N TRP A 424 -16.73 15.63 11.73
CA TRP A 424 -17.30 16.52 12.74
C TRP A 424 -16.84 17.97 12.57
N GLU A 425 -17.62 18.90 13.11
CA GLU A 425 -17.24 20.31 13.23
C GLU A 425 -16.60 20.57 14.59
N CYS A 426 -15.46 21.27 14.62
CA CYS A 426 -14.79 21.62 15.87
C CYS A 426 -15.11 23.05 16.32
N ASP A 427 -15.41 23.21 17.60
CA ASP A 427 -15.42 24.47 18.31
C ASP A 427 -14.39 24.37 19.45
N PHE A 428 -13.24 25.01 19.27
CA PHE A 428 -12.20 25.03 20.29
C PHE A 428 -12.55 26.04 21.36
N THR A 429 -13.09 25.52 22.47
CA THR A 429 -13.56 26.36 23.57
C THR A 429 -12.41 27.23 24.06
N MET A 430 -12.67 28.54 24.18
CA MET A 430 -11.72 29.57 24.63
C MET A 430 -10.63 29.97 23.62
N GLU A 431 -10.56 29.38 22.42
CA GLU A 431 -9.58 29.79 21.39
C GLU A 431 -10.20 30.71 20.30
N GLY A 432 -11.54 30.86 20.28
CA GLY A 432 -12.24 31.78 19.36
C GLY A 432 -12.19 31.35 17.88
N ILE A 433 -11.75 30.13 17.60
CA ILE A 433 -11.63 29.56 16.26
C ILE A 433 -12.97 28.88 15.92
N VAL A 434 -13.62 29.37 14.86
CA VAL A 434 -14.80 28.74 14.24
C VAL A 434 -14.34 28.09 12.94
N ASP A 435 -14.59 26.79 12.81
CA ASP A 435 -13.96 25.91 11.82
C ASP A 435 -14.43 26.17 10.37
N ASN A 436 -13.49 26.48 9.47
CA ASN A 436 -13.66 26.46 8.00
C ASN A 436 -12.88 25.27 7.37
N GLY A 437 -12.77 24.14 8.08
CA GLY A 437 -12.15 22.88 7.62
C GLY A 437 -10.75 22.56 8.20
N GLY A 438 -10.19 23.44 9.03
CA GLY A 438 -8.88 23.24 9.67
C GLY A 438 -8.97 22.58 11.05
N GLY A 439 -10.01 22.90 11.83
CA GLY A 439 -10.15 22.42 13.20
C GLY A 439 -10.37 20.92 13.30
N PHE A 440 -11.15 20.35 12.39
CA PHE A 440 -11.26 18.89 12.24
C PHE A 440 -9.89 18.21 12.09
N ARG A 441 -9.04 18.65 11.15
CA ARG A 441 -7.71 18.05 10.92
C ARG A 441 -6.78 18.26 12.10
N ASP A 442 -6.80 19.45 12.70
CA ASP A 442 -6.01 19.70 13.90
C ASP A 442 -6.45 18.76 15.05
N SER A 443 -7.75 18.45 15.18
CA SER A 443 -8.23 17.50 16.19
C SER A 443 -7.75 16.07 15.93
N LEU A 444 -7.63 15.64 14.66
CA LEU A 444 -7.02 14.35 14.31
C LEU A 444 -5.52 14.33 14.60
N SER A 445 -4.84 15.45 14.37
CA SER A 445 -3.42 15.62 14.73
C SER A 445 -3.22 15.52 16.24
N ASP A 446 -4.04 16.21 17.03
CA ASP A 446 -4.03 16.13 18.49
C ASP A 446 -4.25 14.69 18.98
N ILE A 447 -5.23 13.98 18.41
CA ILE A 447 -5.48 12.56 18.72
C ILE A 447 -4.29 11.69 18.38
N SER A 448 -3.68 11.89 17.22
CA SER A 448 -2.49 11.14 16.78
C SER A 448 -1.35 11.32 17.78
N GLU A 449 -1.10 12.56 18.17
CA GLU A 449 -0.07 12.92 19.14
C GLU A 449 -0.38 12.41 20.55
N GLU A 450 -1.65 12.22 20.93
CA GLU A 450 -2.03 11.60 22.21
C GLU A 450 -1.88 10.07 22.19
N LEU A 451 -2.11 9.43 21.04
CA LEU A 451 -1.99 7.97 20.89
C LEU A 451 -0.55 7.52 20.68
N CYS A 452 0.21 8.23 19.85
CA CYS A 452 1.59 7.93 19.46
C CYS A 452 2.41 9.23 19.42
N PRO A 453 2.88 9.75 20.57
CA PRO A 453 3.69 10.97 20.61
C PRO A 453 4.91 10.91 19.67
N SER A 454 5.16 11.96 18.90
CA SER A 454 6.31 11.99 17.97
C SER A 454 7.67 12.10 18.67
N SER A 455 7.71 12.64 19.88
CA SER A 455 8.94 12.79 20.67
C SER A 455 9.10 11.65 21.67
N GLY A 456 10.30 11.08 21.74
CA GLY A 456 10.68 10.03 22.69
C GLY A 456 10.67 10.46 24.16
N ASP A 457 10.90 11.74 24.42
CA ASP A 457 11.10 12.29 25.78
C ASP A 457 9.79 12.67 26.47
N VAL A 458 8.67 12.62 25.73
CA VAL A 458 7.35 12.96 26.26
C VAL A 458 6.68 11.70 26.82
N PRO A 459 6.05 11.78 28.01
CA PRO A 459 5.23 10.70 28.54
C PRO A 459 4.12 10.30 27.57
N VAL A 460 3.82 9.00 27.47
CA VAL A 460 2.68 8.52 26.68
C VAL A 460 1.39 8.88 27.44
N PRO A 461 0.52 9.76 26.90
CA PRO A 461 -0.57 10.30 27.68
C PRO A 461 -1.76 9.33 27.78
N LEU A 462 -1.92 8.42 26.81
CA LEU A 462 -3.02 7.45 26.79
C LEU A 462 -2.53 6.01 27.00
N PRO A 463 -3.19 5.20 27.84
CA PRO A 463 -2.73 3.85 28.17
C PRO A 463 -3.04 2.80 27.10
N PHE A 464 -3.31 3.19 25.84
CA PHE A 464 -3.69 2.26 24.77
C PHE A 464 -2.48 1.74 24.00
N PHE A 465 -1.42 2.52 23.92
CA PHE A 465 -0.21 2.12 23.25
C PHE A 465 0.97 2.28 24.22
N VAL A 466 1.97 1.42 24.07
CA VAL A 466 3.24 1.52 24.78
C VAL A 466 4.35 1.58 23.76
N ARG A 467 5.44 2.26 24.14
CA ARG A 467 6.67 2.30 23.33
C ARG A 467 7.21 0.88 23.13
N THR A 468 7.79 0.62 21.97
CA THR A 468 8.46 -0.65 21.70
C THR A 468 9.63 -0.84 22.70
N PRO A 469 9.87 -2.07 23.21
CA PRO A 469 11.03 -2.35 24.07
C PRO A 469 12.37 -1.95 23.44
N ASN A 470 12.51 -2.11 22.12
CA ASN A 470 13.69 -1.70 21.36
C ASN A 470 14.04 -0.19 21.45
N GLN A 471 13.14 0.68 21.93
CA GLN A 471 13.43 2.11 22.12
C GLN A 471 14.53 2.38 23.17
N GLY A 472 14.74 1.46 24.13
CA GLY A 472 15.76 1.58 25.18
C GLY A 472 17.19 1.19 24.76
N ASN A 473 17.36 0.41 23.68
CA ASN A 473 18.55 -0.42 23.48
C ASN A 473 19.46 -0.03 22.28
N ASN A 474 19.38 1.20 21.77
CA ASN A 474 20.21 1.67 20.63
C ASN A 474 20.10 0.81 19.33
N SER A 475 19.09 -0.05 19.19
CA SER A 475 18.80 -0.74 17.93
C SER A 475 18.11 0.20 16.93
N SER A 476 18.42 0.09 15.64
CA SER A 476 17.91 1.00 14.59
C SER A 476 16.44 0.80 14.24
N ASP A 477 15.90 -0.40 14.48
CA ASP A 477 14.58 -0.79 13.96
C ASP A 477 13.47 -0.48 14.98
N ALA A 478 12.43 0.23 14.52
CA ALA A 478 11.22 0.58 15.28
C ALA A 478 11.43 1.41 16.56
N ARG A 479 12.51 2.20 16.64
CA ARG A 479 12.89 3.02 17.82
C ARG A 479 11.82 4.04 18.25
N ASP A 480 11.05 4.56 17.31
CA ASP A 480 10.01 5.57 17.55
C ASP A 480 8.60 5.03 17.30
N MET A 481 8.41 3.72 17.56
CA MET A 481 7.14 3.03 17.30
C MET A 481 6.44 2.56 18.58
N TYR A 482 5.17 2.20 18.41
CA TYR A 482 4.26 1.87 19.48
C TYR A 482 3.55 0.54 19.22
N VAL A 483 3.37 -0.26 20.27
CA VAL A 483 2.58 -1.49 20.24
C VAL A 483 1.36 -1.38 21.16
N PRO A 484 0.25 -2.09 20.88
CA PRO A 484 -0.90 -2.10 21.77
C PRO A 484 -0.49 -2.49 23.19
N ASN A 485 -0.98 -1.75 24.19
CA ASN A 485 -0.66 -2.02 25.58
C ASN A 485 -1.30 -3.34 26.03
N PRO A 486 -0.52 -4.39 26.34
CA PRO A 486 -1.06 -5.69 26.76
C PRO A 486 -1.81 -5.61 28.10
N SER A 487 -1.54 -4.60 28.92
CA SER A 487 -2.21 -4.38 30.20
C SER A 487 -3.56 -3.67 30.07
N CYS A 488 -3.85 -3.03 28.93
CA CYS A 488 -5.08 -2.27 28.73
C CYS A 488 -6.23 -3.18 28.29
N LYS A 489 -7.31 -3.19 29.08
CA LYS A 489 -8.52 -4.00 28.84
C LYS A 489 -9.72 -3.17 28.37
N ASP A 490 -9.50 -1.90 28.01
CA ASP A 490 -10.55 -1.05 27.47
C ASP A 490 -10.74 -1.32 25.97
N PHE A 491 -11.32 -2.47 25.66
CA PHE A 491 -11.57 -2.91 24.28
C PHE A 491 -12.51 -1.97 23.54
N ALA A 492 -13.37 -1.24 24.25
CA ALA A 492 -14.22 -0.23 23.63
C ALA A 492 -13.39 0.97 23.12
N LYS A 493 -12.29 1.32 23.80
CA LYS A 493 -11.33 2.33 23.33
C LYS A 493 -10.51 1.85 22.14
N TYR A 494 -10.08 0.60 22.14
CA TYR A 494 -9.47 0.01 20.95
C TYR A 494 -10.42 -0.09 19.75
N LYS A 495 -11.70 -0.46 19.95
CA LYS A 495 -12.71 -0.46 18.88
C LYS A 495 -12.84 0.94 18.25
N TRP A 496 -12.83 1.98 19.07
CA TRP A 496 -12.89 3.37 18.60
C TRP A 496 -11.64 3.79 17.83
N ILE A 497 -10.45 3.39 18.28
CA ILE A 497 -9.20 3.60 17.53
C ILE A 497 -9.30 2.93 16.15
N GLY A 498 -9.76 1.68 16.09
CA GLY A 498 -9.98 0.97 14.83
C GLY A 498 -11.01 1.66 13.91
N GLN A 499 -12.06 2.25 14.48
CA GLN A 499 -13.04 3.05 13.73
C GLN A 499 -12.40 4.32 13.14
N LEU A 500 -11.58 5.03 13.91
CA LEU A 500 -10.82 6.19 13.41
C LEU A 500 -9.84 5.81 12.30
N MET A 501 -9.12 4.70 12.44
CA MET A 501 -8.23 4.17 11.40
C MET A 501 -9.00 3.86 10.11
N GLY A 502 -10.15 3.18 10.21
CA GLY A 502 -11.00 2.86 9.07
C GLY A 502 -11.60 4.10 8.40
N ALA A 503 -12.00 5.11 9.19
CA ALA A 503 -12.50 6.38 8.69
C ALA A 503 -11.41 7.16 7.94
N ALA A 504 -10.21 7.27 8.53
CA ALA A 504 -9.04 7.90 7.92
C ALA A 504 -8.70 7.29 6.55
N LEU A 505 -8.67 5.95 6.50
CA LEU A 505 -8.43 5.20 5.26
C LEU A 505 -9.48 5.49 4.17
N ARG A 506 -10.76 5.58 4.55
CA ARG A 506 -11.87 5.80 3.60
C ARG A 506 -11.89 7.23 3.07
N SER A 507 -11.76 8.24 3.92
CA SER A 507 -11.81 9.65 3.51
C SER A 507 -10.47 10.23 3.08
N LYS A 508 -9.38 9.43 3.12
CA LYS A 508 -8.00 9.86 2.84
C LYS A 508 -7.52 10.97 3.79
N GLU A 509 -8.02 10.99 5.02
CA GLU A 509 -7.54 11.89 6.07
C GLU A 509 -6.40 11.20 6.84
N ILE A 510 -5.53 12.00 7.45
CA ILE A 510 -4.30 11.49 8.07
C ILE A 510 -4.54 11.25 9.57
N LEU A 511 -4.35 10.00 9.99
CA LEU A 511 -4.23 9.60 11.39
C LEU A 511 -2.83 9.00 11.59
N ALA A 512 -1.91 9.75 12.17
CA ALA A 512 -0.51 9.38 12.27
C ALA A 512 -0.29 8.43 13.45
N LEU A 513 -0.24 7.12 13.17
CA LEU A 513 0.07 6.08 14.16
C LEU A 513 1.39 5.39 13.80
N SER A 514 2.42 5.59 14.61
CA SER A 514 3.75 4.97 14.42
C SER A 514 3.75 3.54 14.93
N LEU A 515 3.10 2.61 14.22
CA LEU A 515 3.01 1.20 14.59
C LEU A 515 4.04 0.34 13.81
N PRO A 516 4.65 -0.69 14.43
CA PRO A 516 5.58 -1.57 13.74
C PRO A 516 4.88 -2.52 12.77
N GLY A 517 5.65 -3.07 11.82
CA GLY A 517 5.16 -4.03 10.82
C GLY A 517 4.43 -5.23 11.44
N LEU A 518 4.85 -5.67 12.64
CA LEU A 518 4.15 -6.66 13.45
C LEU A 518 2.65 -6.35 13.61
N VAL A 519 2.31 -5.12 14.01
CA VAL A 519 0.93 -4.71 14.29
C VAL A 519 0.14 -4.57 12.99
N TRP A 520 0.75 -3.97 11.95
CA TRP A 520 0.11 -3.84 10.64
C TRP A 520 -0.21 -5.18 9.99
N LYS A 521 0.71 -6.16 10.08
CA LYS A 521 0.50 -7.52 9.58
C LYS A 521 -0.68 -8.20 10.27
N GLN A 522 -0.75 -8.12 11.59
CA GLN A 522 -1.88 -8.68 12.34
C GLN A 522 -3.22 -8.05 11.92
N LEU A 523 -3.27 -6.72 11.78
CA LEU A 523 -4.45 -6.01 11.28
C LEU A 523 -4.86 -6.44 9.87
N ALA A 524 -3.87 -6.63 8.98
CA ALA A 524 -4.06 -7.09 7.61
C ALA A 524 -4.34 -8.60 7.48
N GLY A 525 -4.34 -9.35 8.59
CA GLY A 525 -4.50 -10.79 8.62
C GLY A 525 -3.32 -11.55 7.98
N GLU A 526 -2.14 -10.94 7.97
CA GLU A 526 -0.91 -11.52 7.47
C GLU A 526 -0.20 -12.32 8.55
N GLU A 527 0.58 -13.30 8.09
CA GLU A 527 1.39 -14.12 8.98
C GLU A 527 2.55 -13.31 9.57
N VAL A 528 2.77 -13.52 10.86
CA VAL A 528 3.82 -12.85 11.63
C VAL A 528 4.94 -13.84 11.87
N ILE A 529 6.16 -13.44 11.51
CA ILE A 529 7.36 -14.26 11.65
C ILE A 529 8.07 -13.87 12.94
N TRP A 530 8.18 -14.82 13.89
CA TRP A 530 8.81 -14.59 15.19
C TRP A 530 10.24 -14.04 15.08
N SER A 531 11.11 -14.68 14.30
CA SER A 531 12.52 -14.31 14.16
C SER A 531 12.77 -12.94 13.54
N LYS A 532 11.77 -12.32 12.91
CA LYS A 532 11.89 -11.06 12.18
C LYS A 532 10.97 -9.96 12.73
N ASP A 533 9.66 -10.22 12.74
CA ASP A 533 8.66 -9.21 13.07
C ASP A 533 8.60 -8.92 14.58
N PHE A 534 8.83 -9.94 15.42
CA PHE A 534 8.98 -9.72 16.86
C PHE A 534 10.36 -9.15 17.19
N ALA A 535 11.43 -9.59 16.52
CA ALA A 535 12.77 -9.04 16.75
C ALA A 535 12.83 -7.53 16.46
N ALA A 536 12.07 -7.05 15.47
CA ALA A 536 11.93 -5.62 15.18
C ALA A 536 11.25 -4.82 16.33
N VAL A 537 10.51 -5.47 17.22
CA VAL A 537 9.83 -4.85 18.37
C VAL A 537 10.62 -5.06 19.68
N ASP A 538 11.12 -6.27 19.89
CA ASP A 538 11.87 -6.70 21.07
C ASP A 538 12.93 -7.76 20.68
N ALA A 539 14.10 -7.28 20.27
CA ALA A 539 15.20 -8.15 19.83
C ALA A 539 15.81 -8.94 21.01
N GLU A 540 15.80 -8.36 22.21
CA GLU A 540 16.38 -8.97 23.41
C GLU A 540 15.55 -10.17 23.87
N LEU A 541 14.22 -10.05 23.88
CA LEU A 541 13.33 -11.16 24.18
C LEU A 541 13.48 -12.31 23.18
N VAL A 542 13.59 -11.99 21.88
CA VAL A 542 13.79 -13.02 20.85
C VAL A 542 15.14 -13.75 21.04
N SER A 543 16.19 -13.00 21.36
CA SER A 543 17.52 -13.57 21.66
C SER A 543 17.51 -14.44 22.92
N ALA A 544 16.89 -13.96 24.00
CA ALA A 544 16.78 -14.68 25.26
C ALA A 544 15.93 -15.96 25.14
N ALA A 545 14.83 -15.91 24.38
CA ALA A 545 13.99 -17.07 24.12
C ALA A 545 14.68 -18.11 23.21
N GLY A 546 15.51 -17.66 22.26
CA GLY A 546 16.33 -18.56 21.42
C GLY A 546 17.48 -19.24 22.17
N ALA A 547 17.90 -18.69 23.32
CA ALA A 547 18.97 -19.22 24.16
C ALA A 547 18.49 -20.24 25.22
N VAL A 548 17.19 -20.52 25.33
CA VAL A 548 16.67 -21.56 26.23
C VAL A 548 16.78 -22.91 25.51
N PRO A 549 17.68 -23.84 25.92
CA PRO A 549 17.67 -25.18 25.36
C PRO A 549 16.32 -25.83 25.69
N CYS A 550 15.65 -26.36 24.66
CA CYS A 550 14.49 -27.23 24.85
C CYS A 550 14.89 -28.35 25.81
N ALA A 551 14.44 -28.26 27.07
CA ALA A 551 14.52 -29.38 27.98
C ALA A 551 13.71 -30.53 27.34
N PRO A 552 14.29 -31.73 27.17
CA PRO A 552 13.57 -32.85 26.59
C PRO A 552 12.36 -33.13 27.48
N THR A 553 11.17 -33.03 26.88
CA THR A 553 9.92 -33.51 27.46
C THR A 553 10.08 -35.00 27.75
N ALA A 554 10.38 -35.33 29.02
CA ALA A 554 10.28 -36.68 29.51
C ALA A 554 8.83 -37.14 29.32
N ALA A 555 8.63 -38.11 28.43
CA ALA A 555 7.34 -38.76 28.24
C ALA A 555 6.86 -39.31 29.59
N PRO A 556 5.60 -39.07 30.00
CA PRO A 556 5.07 -39.72 31.19
C PRO A 556 4.95 -41.22 30.89
N ALA A 557 5.69 -42.03 31.65
CA ALA A 557 5.46 -43.46 31.71
C ALA A 557 4.07 -43.69 32.32
N LEU A 558 3.20 -44.36 31.56
CA LEU A 558 1.92 -44.90 32.03
C LEU A 558 2.15 -45.85 33.21
N PRO A 559 1.26 -45.80 34.20
CA PRO A 559 0.35 -46.94 34.38
C PRO A 559 -1.10 -46.61 34.02
#